data_AF-A0A9X3T4Z3-F1
#
_entry.id   AF-A0A9X3T4Z3-F1
#
_cell.length_a   1.000
_cell.length_b   1.000
_cell.length_c   1.000
_cell.angle_alpha   90.00
_cell.angle_beta   90.00
_cell.angle_gamma   90.00
#
_symmetry.space_group_name_H-M   'P 1'
#
loop_
_entity.id
_entity.type
_entity.pdbx_description
1 polymer ?
#
loop_
_entity_poly.entity_id
_entity_poly.type
_entity_poly.pdbx_seq_one_letter_code
_entity_poly.pdbx_strand_id
1 'polypeptide(L)'
;MSSKTGEFGDYAGDVRSAQGKLDDFEDGRKNIVDGLKSDWQGDDYNSLSDDSDELTQHCMATGLKMDAAAIALQTGGAAMTAMVQAMESLDRTAKGIGYTVTPLPMALIGPRIQAQISAAGPGAPALLAAYQSIAITFSTFLRGLSTAITVQDNATGVGLQQITNSMRPLTSKFGLARPNRTPLQATEESLDFASDLRNQLAAEHERFMGLGLTHAERGPVLGAVMDKKTGKVYYGTNPEAEDFARNNDFHPALQSRIDQLKQNRVNYDQGGVVNHGEPGEHAEVLALNRALMARDPDMKNSNIDLGDFMVDNYKSAKKPNHTGFVRCCSNCMQVLQGVEGSGRGW
;
A
#
# COMPACT_ATOMS: atom_id res chain seq x y z
N MET A 1 -1.80 -8.47 21.21
CA MET A 1 -1.85 -8.00 19.81
C MET A 1 -3.20 -8.44 19.29
N SER A 2 -4.11 -7.52 18.97
CA SER A 2 -5.40 -7.89 18.37
C SER A 2 -5.27 -7.75 16.86
N SER A 3 -4.66 -8.72 16.19
CA SER A 3 -4.71 -8.76 14.73
C SER A 3 -6.08 -9.30 14.34
N LYS A 4 -6.83 -8.52 13.56
CA LYS A 4 -8.13 -8.93 13.05
C LYS A 4 -7.96 -9.71 11.75
N THR A 5 -7.21 -10.81 11.80
CA THR A 5 -6.85 -11.56 10.58
C THR A 5 -8.05 -12.17 9.87
N GLY A 6 -9.21 -12.30 10.55
CA GLY A 6 -10.48 -12.67 9.93
C GLY A 6 -10.99 -11.69 8.88
N GLU A 7 -10.64 -10.40 8.96
CA GLU A 7 -11.11 -9.37 8.02
C GLU A 7 -10.62 -9.64 6.58
N PHE A 8 -9.50 -10.33 6.39
CA PHE A 8 -9.03 -10.74 5.06
C PHE A 8 -9.94 -11.78 4.41
N GLY A 9 -10.46 -12.71 5.21
CA GLY A 9 -11.41 -13.73 4.76
C GLY A 9 -12.74 -13.12 4.37
N ASP A 10 -13.24 -12.19 5.20
CA ASP A 10 -14.48 -11.47 4.94
C ASP A 10 -14.37 -10.63 3.66
N TYR A 11 -13.27 -9.88 3.51
CA TYR A 11 -13.02 -9.08 2.30
C TYR A 11 -12.87 -9.94 1.04
N ALA A 12 -12.22 -11.11 1.13
CA ALA A 12 -12.19 -12.07 0.01
C ALA A 12 -13.59 -12.56 -0.36
N GLY A 13 -14.48 -12.73 0.63
CA GLY A 13 -15.90 -13.05 0.42
C GLY A 13 -16.63 -11.92 -0.33
N ASP A 14 -16.40 -10.66 0.07
CA ASP A 14 -16.98 -9.49 -0.60
C ASP A 14 -16.52 -9.37 -2.06
N VAL A 15 -15.24 -9.64 -2.35
CA VAL A 15 -14.72 -9.64 -3.73
C VAL A 15 -15.42 -10.71 -4.59
N ARG A 16 -15.62 -11.93 -4.07
CA ARG A 16 -16.39 -12.97 -4.78
C ARG A 16 -17.86 -12.60 -4.94
N SER A 17 -18.46 -11.95 -3.95
CA SER A 17 -19.84 -11.46 -4.08
C SER A 17 -19.96 -10.39 -5.18
N ALA A 18 -18.98 -9.50 -5.29
CA ALA A 18 -18.94 -8.50 -6.35
C ALA A 18 -18.75 -9.14 -7.74
N GLN A 19 -17.97 -10.21 -7.85
CA GLN A 19 -17.86 -10.99 -9.08
C GLN A 19 -19.19 -11.64 -9.46
N GLY A 20 -19.92 -12.25 -8.51
CA GLY A 20 -21.23 -12.84 -8.82
C GLY A 20 -22.23 -11.80 -9.38
N LYS A 21 -22.18 -10.56 -8.90
CA LYS A 21 -22.98 -9.46 -9.46
C LYS A 21 -22.55 -9.06 -10.88
N LEU A 22 -21.26 -9.20 -11.21
CA LEU A 22 -20.75 -8.96 -12.56
C LEU A 22 -21.24 -10.04 -13.53
N ASP A 23 -21.27 -11.29 -13.09
CA ASP A 23 -21.82 -12.43 -13.85
C ASP A 23 -23.32 -12.25 -14.08
N ASP A 24 -24.10 -11.92 -13.03
CA ASP A 24 -25.54 -11.64 -13.15
C ASP A 24 -25.83 -10.49 -14.14
N PHE A 25 -25.01 -9.45 -14.13
CA PHE A 25 -25.11 -8.34 -15.08
C PHE A 25 -24.84 -8.78 -16.51
N GLU A 26 -23.80 -9.60 -16.73
CA GLU A 26 -23.42 -10.11 -18.04
C GLU A 26 -24.52 -11.00 -18.63
N ASP A 27 -25.04 -11.95 -17.84
CA ASP A 27 -26.15 -12.82 -18.23
C ASP A 27 -27.41 -12.01 -18.57
N GLY A 28 -27.79 -11.07 -17.70
CA GLY A 28 -28.97 -10.23 -17.91
C GLY A 28 -28.87 -9.41 -19.20
N ARG A 29 -27.70 -8.80 -19.45
CA ARG A 29 -27.44 -8.02 -20.66
C ARG A 29 -27.43 -8.90 -21.91
N LYS A 30 -26.77 -10.06 -21.89
CA LYS A 30 -26.72 -10.99 -23.02
C LYS A 30 -28.12 -11.45 -23.43
N ASN A 31 -28.96 -11.81 -22.44
CA ASN A 31 -30.35 -12.19 -22.68
C ASN A 31 -31.16 -11.06 -23.36
N ILE A 32 -30.93 -9.80 -22.98
CA ILE A 32 -31.58 -8.65 -23.64
C ILE A 32 -31.14 -8.53 -25.10
N VAL A 33 -29.83 -8.57 -25.37
CA VAL A 33 -29.29 -8.46 -26.73
C VAL A 33 -29.79 -9.59 -27.62
N ASP A 34 -29.73 -10.84 -27.15
CA ASP A 34 -30.21 -12.00 -27.88
C ASP A 34 -31.72 -11.94 -28.15
N GLY A 35 -32.49 -11.38 -27.20
CA GLY A 35 -33.93 -11.17 -27.33
C GLY A 35 -34.31 -10.16 -28.41
N LEU A 36 -33.45 -9.17 -28.71
CA LEU A 36 -33.72 -8.18 -29.76
C LEU A 36 -33.64 -8.75 -31.18
N LYS A 37 -32.97 -9.90 -31.37
CA LYS A 37 -32.70 -10.49 -32.69
C LYS A 37 -33.96 -10.83 -33.51
N SER A 38 -35.07 -11.14 -32.84
CA SER A 38 -36.33 -11.44 -33.54
C SER A 38 -36.92 -10.21 -34.22
N ASP A 39 -36.70 -9.04 -33.64
CA ASP A 39 -37.38 -7.79 -33.99
C ASP A 39 -36.45 -6.81 -34.70
N TRP A 40 -35.13 -6.96 -34.51
CA TRP A 40 -34.11 -6.10 -35.08
C TRP A 40 -32.98 -6.94 -35.69
N GLN A 41 -32.74 -6.73 -36.98
CA GLN A 41 -31.76 -7.47 -37.78
C GLN A 41 -31.00 -6.52 -38.71
N GLY A 42 -29.92 -7.02 -39.31
CA GLY A 42 -29.06 -6.27 -40.22
C GLY A 42 -27.78 -5.76 -39.56
N ASP A 43 -27.06 -4.90 -40.27
CA ASP A 43 -25.70 -4.50 -39.89
C ASP A 43 -25.64 -3.80 -38.52
N ASP A 44 -26.65 -3.00 -38.17
CA ASP A 44 -26.70 -2.33 -36.86
C ASP A 44 -26.85 -3.32 -35.70
N TYR A 45 -27.70 -4.34 -35.86
CA TYR A 45 -27.84 -5.41 -34.87
C TYR A 45 -26.54 -6.20 -34.74
N ASN A 46 -25.89 -6.53 -35.87
CA ASN A 46 -24.62 -7.24 -35.87
C ASN A 46 -23.55 -6.43 -35.12
N SER A 47 -23.47 -5.11 -35.35
CA SER A 47 -22.55 -4.24 -34.62
C SER A 47 -22.84 -4.20 -33.11
N LEU A 48 -24.10 -4.19 -32.69
CA LEU A 48 -24.46 -4.29 -31.27
C LEU A 48 -24.07 -5.66 -30.68
N SER A 49 -24.30 -6.74 -31.43
CA SER A 49 -23.94 -8.10 -31.02
C SER A 49 -22.42 -8.24 -30.84
N ASP A 50 -21.64 -7.68 -31.75
CA ASP A 50 -20.17 -7.68 -31.66
C ASP A 50 -19.67 -6.88 -30.45
N ASP A 51 -20.20 -5.67 -30.25
CA ASP A 51 -19.89 -4.85 -29.06
C ASP A 51 -20.30 -5.56 -27.75
N SER A 52 -21.40 -6.31 -27.81
CA SER A 52 -21.90 -7.14 -26.72
C SER A 52 -20.92 -8.27 -26.39
N ASP A 53 -20.36 -8.95 -27.39
CA ASP A 53 -19.38 -10.02 -27.19
C ASP A 53 -18.04 -9.49 -26.66
N GLU A 54 -17.59 -8.30 -27.11
CA GLU A 54 -16.40 -7.62 -26.55
C GLU A 54 -16.59 -7.34 -25.05
N LEU A 55 -17.78 -6.85 -24.66
CA LEU A 55 -18.10 -6.60 -23.27
C LEU A 55 -18.14 -7.89 -22.44
N THR A 56 -18.70 -8.99 -22.97
CA THR A 56 -18.66 -10.32 -22.32
C THR A 56 -17.22 -10.75 -22.03
N GLN A 57 -16.33 -10.65 -23.03
CA GLN A 57 -14.92 -11.00 -22.85
C GLN A 57 -14.25 -10.15 -21.77
N HIS A 58 -14.60 -8.87 -21.68
CA HIS A 58 -14.09 -7.99 -20.63
C HIS A 58 -14.63 -8.34 -19.24
N CYS A 59 -15.93 -8.61 -19.11
CA CYS A 59 -16.54 -9.07 -17.86
C CYS A 59 -15.88 -10.36 -17.38
N MET A 60 -15.71 -11.35 -18.25
CA MET A 60 -14.99 -12.60 -17.92
C MET A 60 -13.54 -12.33 -17.46
N ALA A 61 -12.81 -11.48 -18.18
CA ALA A 61 -11.44 -11.14 -17.81
C ALA A 61 -11.35 -10.40 -16.47
N THR A 62 -12.35 -9.58 -16.14
CA THR A 62 -12.47 -8.89 -14.85
C THR A 62 -12.86 -9.85 -13.73
N GLY A 63 -13.79 -10.77 -13.97
CA GLY A 63 -14.16 -11.83 -13.03
C GLY A 63 -12.96 -12.69 -12.64
N LEU A 64 -12.18 -13.17 -13.62
CA LEU A 64 -10.94 -13.94 -13.36
C LEU A 64 -9.92 -13.18 -12.50
N LYS A 65 -9.85 -11.86 -12.64
CA LYS A 65 -8.98 -11.00 -11.83
C LYS A 65 -9.50 -10.88 -10.40
N MET A 66 -10.82 -10.68 -10.23
CA MET A 66 -11.46 -10.64 -8.91
C MET A 66 -11.26 -11.97 -8.16
N ASP A 67 -11.40 -13.10 -8.86
CA ASP A 67 -11.09 -14.43 -8.32
C ASP A 67 -9.63 -14.54 -7.85
N ALA A 68 -8.68 -14.11 -8.67
CA ALA A 68 -7.27 -14.09 -8.31
C ALA A 68 -7.01 -13.22 -7.06
N ALA A 69 -7.71 -12.07 -6.93
CA ALA A 69 -7.59 -11.19 -5.76
C ALA A 69 -8.16 -11.86 -4.51
N ALA A 70 -9.33 -12.49 -4.61
CA ALA A 70 -9.93 -13.22 -3.51
C ALA A 70 -9.03 -14.37 -3.03
N ILE A 71 -8.39 -15.11 -3.95
CA ILE A 71 -7.42 -16.17 -3.62
C ILE A 71 -6.19 -15.57 -2.92
N ALA A 72 -5.64 -14.47 -3.43
CA ALA A 72 -4.47 -13.81 -2.83
C ALA A 72 -4.77 -13.30 -1.40
N LEU A 73 -5.95 -12.73 -1.17
CA LEU A 73 -6.43 -12.30 0.15
C LEU A 73 -6.60 -13.49 1.10
N GLN A 74 -7.23 -14.56 0.64
CA GLN A 74 -7.48 -15.74 1.46
C GLN A 74 -6.18 -16.44 1.87
N THR A 75 -5.25 -16.62 0.91
CA THR A 75 -3.95 -17.25 1.17
C THR A 75 -3.05 -16.38 2.04
N GLY A 76 -2.96 -15.07 1.74
CA GLY A 76 -2.21 -14.12 2.54
C GLY A 76 -2.73 -13.98 3.97
N GLY A 77 -4.05 -13.84 4.12
CA GLY A 77 -4.72 -13.79 5.42
C GLY A 77 -4.53 -15.05 6.26
N ALA A 78 -4.59 -16.23 5.64
CA ALA A 78 -4.31 -17.50 6.32
C ALA A 78 -2.86 -17.60 6.81
N ALA A 79 -1.88 -17.22 5.96
CA ALA A 79 -0.47 -17.21 6.32
C ALA A 79 -0.19 -16.24 7.48
N MET A 80 -0.71 -15.01 7.42
CA MET A 80 -0.58 -14.04 8.51
C MET A 80 -1.24 -14.53 9.80
N THR A 81 -2.41 -15.17 9.71
CA THR A 81 -3.07 -15.79 10.88
C THR A 81 -2.19 -16.84 11.55
N ALA A 82 -1.60 -17.73 10.75
CA ALA A 82 -0.71 -18.78 11.27
C ALA A 82 0.52 -18.18 11.98
N MET A 83 1.13 -17.13 11.40
CA MET A 83 2.28 -16.45 12.01
C MET A 83 1.91 -15.73 13.31
N VAL A 84 0.73 -15.09 13.38
CA VAL A 84 0.21 -14.48 14.61
C VAL A 84 0.02 -15.55 15.69
N GLN A 85 -0.61 -16.68 15.34
CA GLN A 85 -0.81 -17.79 16.29
C GLN A 85 0.53 -18.35 16.81
N ALA A 86 1.54 -18.43 15.96
CA ALA A 86 2.90 -18.80 16.37
C ALA A 86 3.51 -17.78 17.34
N MET A 87 3.35 -16.47 17.07
CA MET A 87 3.80 -15.41 17.99
C MET A 87 3.10 -15.49 19.35
N GLU A 88 1.78 -15.70 19.37
CA GLU A 88 1.00 -15.85 20.61
C GLU A 88 1.41 -17.10 21.41
N SER A 89 1.72 -18.19 20.72
CA SER A 89 2.24 -19.41 21.35
C SER A 89 3.60 -19.18 22.00
N LEU A 90 4.52 -18.50 21.30
CA LEU A 90 5.83 -18.13 21.83
C LEU A 90 5.71 -17.15 23.00
N ASP A 91 4.82 -16.15 22.91
CA ASP A 91 4.54 -15.20 23.98
C ASP A 91 4.06 -15.91 25.25
N ARG A 92 3.07 -16.80 25.13
CA ARG A 92 2.57 -17.61 26.26
C ARG A 92 3.66 -18.50 26.86
N THR A 93 4.49 -19.12 26.01
CA THR A 93 5.59 -19.97 26.45
C THR A 93 6.63 -19.17 27.24
N ALA A 94 7.07 -18.03 26.71
CA ALA A 94 8.02 -17.14 27.37
C ALA A 94 7.48 -16.65 28.73
N LYS A 95 6.22 -16.20 28.78
CA LYS A 95 5.54 -15.78 30.02
C LYS A 95 5.41 -16.92 31.02
N GLY A 96 5.10 -18.14 30.59
CA GLY A 96 5.02 -19.32 31.44
C GLY A 96 6.34 -19.68 32.13
N ILE A 97 7.47 -19.44 31.45
CA ILE A 97 8.82 -19.62 32.00
C ILE A 97 9.21 -18.49 32.97
N GLY A 98 8.53 -17.34 32.89
CA GLY A 98 8.75 -16.18 33.76
C GLY A 98 9.43 -15.00 33.08
N TYR A 99 9.45 -14.95 31.75
CA TYR A 99 9.84 -13.77 30.99
C TYR A 99 8.69 -12.76 30.85
N THR A 100 9.04 -11.49 30.68
CA THR A 100 8.11 -10.44 30.27
C THR A 100 8.32 -10.16 28.78
N VAL A 101 7.27 -10.28 27.97
CA VAL A 101 7.33 -9.95 26.55
C VAL A 101 6.76 -8.55 26.32
N THR A 102 7.48 -7.70 25.61
CA THR A 102 7.07 -6.30 25.37
C THR A 102 6.35 -6.13 24.02
N PRO A 103 5.65 -5.01 23.78
CA PRO A 103 5.02 -4.72 22.48
C PRO A 103 6.02 -4.64 21.32
N LEU A 104 7.24 -4.18 21.58
CA LEU A 104 8.37 -4.39 20.68
C LEU A 104 8.79 -5.86 20.87
N PRO A 105 8.70 -6.75 19.87
CA PRO A 105 8.79 -8.21 20.01
C PRO A 105 10.11 -8.66 20.66
N MET A 106 10.16 -8.59 21.98
CA MET A 106 11.35 -8.72 22.81
C MET A 106 10.94 -9.38 24.12
N ALA A 107 11.69 -10.41 24.51
CA ALA A 107 11.58 -11.05 25.80
C ALA A 107 12.61 -10.47 26.76
N LEU A 108 12.16 -10.06 27.94
CA LEU A 108 12.97 -9.54 29.03
C LEU A 108 12.85 -10.46 30.24
N ILE A 109 13.92 -10.54 31.03
CA ILE A 109 13.91 -11.30 32.29
C ILE A 109 12.81 -10.74 33.19
N GLY A 110 11.85 -11.59 33.57
CA GLY A 110 10.75 -11.19 34.43
C GLY A 110 11.07 -11.33 35.92
N PRO A 111 10.18 -10.83 36.80
CA PRO A 111 10.43 -10.75 38.25
C PRO A 111 10.74 -12.09 38.92
N ARG A 112 10.11 -13.18 38.46
CA ARG A 112 10.33 -14.53 39.02
C ARG A 112 11.76 -15.01 38.77
N ILE A 113 12.25 -14.83 37.54
CA ILE A 113 13.62 -15.20 37.17
C ILE A 113 14.62 -14.28 37.89
N GLN A 114 14.30 -12.99 38.01
CA GLN A 114 15.13 -12.05 38.75
C GLN A 114 15.32 -12.48 40.22
N ALA A 115 14.26 -12.94 40.88
CA ALA A 115 14.33 -13.46 42.24
C ALA A 115 15.22 -14.71 42.36
N GLN A 116 15.19 -15.60 41.35
CA GLN A 116 16.07 -16.78 41.29
C GLN A 116 17.53 -16.38 41.12
N ILE A 117 17.82 -15.41 40.25
CA ILE A 117 19.16 -14.87 40.05
C ILE A 117 19.68 -14.26 41.37
N SER A 118 18.87 -13.43 42.04
CA SER A 118 19.24 -12.83 43.32
C SER A 118 19.48 -13.87 44.43
N ALA A 119 18.71 -14.96 44.46
CA ALA A 119 18.86 -16.02 45.45
C ALA A 119 20.10 -16.92 45.24
N ALA A 120 20.72 -16.88 44.06
CA ALA A 120 21.83 -17.77 43.72
C ALA A 120 23.20 -17.37 44.31
N GLY A 121 23.29 -16.21 44.96
CA GLY A 121 24.52 -15.73 45.60
C GLY A 121 25.69 -15.67 44.60
N PRO A 122 26.85 -16.30 44.88
CA PRO A 122 28.00 -16.30 43.96
C PRO A 122 27.71 -16.85 42.56
N GLY A 123 26.69 -17.69 42.39
CA GLY A 123 26.27 -18.24 41.10
C GLY A 123 25.42 -17.31 40.24
N ALA A 124 24.99 -16.16 40.78
CA ALA A 124 24.10 -15.22 40.09
C ALA A 124 24.57 -14.79 38.68
N PRO A 125 25.87 -14.51 38.44
CA PRO A 125 26.33 -14.12 37.10
C PRO A 125 26.13 -15.23 36.05
N ALA A 126 26.36 -16.49 36.40
CA ALA A 126 26.19 -17.62 35.49
C ALA A 126 24.71 -17.85 35.14
N LEU A 127 23.82 -17.76 36.13
CA LEU A 127 22.37 -17.84 35.90
C LEU A 127 21.86 -16.66 35.08
N LEU A 128 22.31 -15.45 35.37
CA LEU A 128 21.95 -14.27 34.59
C LEU A 128 22.32 -14.46 33.11
N ALA A 129 23.55 -14.91 32.83
CA ALA A 129 24.00 -15.16 31.46
C ALA A 129 23.13 -16.21 30.75
N ALA A 130 22.78 -17.30 31.43
CA ALA A 130 21.90 -18.34 30.89
C ALA A 130 20.47 -17.83 30.60
N TYR A 131 19.88 -17.04 31.50
CA TYR A 131 18.56 -16.45 31.26
C TYR A 131 18.58 -15.37 30.18
N GLN A 132 19.67 -14.61 30.07
CA GLN A 132 19.88 -13.65 28.99
C GLN A 132 19.98 -14.34 27.63
N SER A 133 20.69 -15.48 27.52
CA SER A 133 20.78 -16.20 26.25
C SER A 133 19.41 -16.71 25.79
N ILE A 134 18.60 -17.22 26.71
CA ILE A 134 17.22 -17.65 26.40
C ILE A 134 16.34 -16.44 26.02
N ALA A 135 16.47 -15.29 26.70
CA ALA A 135 15.75 -14.06 26.35
C ALA A 135 16.08 -13.59 24.93
N ILE A 136 17.36 -13.67 24.54
CA ILE A 136 17.83 -13.36 23.19
C ILE A 136 17.17 -14.30 22.18
N THR A 137 17.15 -15.61 22.44
CA THR A 137 16.50 -16.60 21.56
C THR A 137 15.01 -16.28 21.34
N PHE A 138 14.23 -16.05 22.40
CA PHE A 138 12.83 -15.66 22.26
C PHE A 138 12.65 -14.37 21.47
N SER A 139 13.48 -13.35 21.74
CA SER A 139 13.43 -12.07 21.04
C SER A 139 13.72 -12.23 19.54
N THR A 140 14.69 -13.07 19.17
CA THR A 140 15.01 -13.37 17.77
C THR A 140 13.84 -14.03 17.06
N PHE A 141 13.19 -15.03 17.66
CA PHE A 141 12.03 -15.68 17.05
C PHE A 141 10.83 -14.74 16.91
N LEU A 142 10.53 -13.95 17.95
CA LEU A 142 9.42 -12.99 17.90
C LEU A 142 9.64 -11.91 16.83
N ARG A 143 10.88 -11.40 16.70
CA ARG A 143 11.24 -10.46 15.62
C ARG A 143 11.13 -11.12 14.25
N GLY A 144 11.63 -12.34 14.09
CA GLY A 144 11.55 -13.08 12.83
C GLY A 144 10.10 -13.26 12.35
N LEU A 145 9.20 -13.67 13.23
CA LEU A 145 7.76 -13.79 12.90
C LEU A 145 7.12 -12.44 12.60
N SER A 146 7.44 -11.39 13.36
CA SER A 146 6.94 -10.04 13.08
C SER A 146 7.39 -9.52 11.72
N THR A 147 8.64 -9.78 11.33
CA THR A 147 9.16 -9.46 10.01
C THR A 147 8.43 -10.27 8.95
N ALA A 148 8.29 -11.59 9.12
CA ALA A 148 7.59 -12.46 8.17
C ALA A 148 6.14 -12.03 7.91
N ILE A 149 5.40 -11.62 8.95
CA ILE A 149 4.05 -11.07 8.81
C ILE A 149 4.06 -9.82 7.93
N THR A 150 4.99 -8.89 8.19
CA THR A 150 5.11 -7.65 7.41
C THR A 150 5.42 -7.93 5.94
N VAL A 151 6.30 -8.91 5.68
CA VAL A 151 6.64 -9.34 4.31
C VAL A 151 5.42 -9.93 3.61
N GLN A 152 4.68 -10.81 4.29
CA GLN A 152 3.48 -11.43 3.74
C GLN A 152 2.39 -10.41 3.45
N ASP A 153 2.17 -9.45 4.36
CA ASP A 153 1.21 -8.36 4.18
C ASP A 153 1.55 -7.51 2.95
N ASN A 154 2.82 -7.09 2.82
CA ASN A 154 3.31 -6.35 1.66
C ASN A 154 3.15 -7.15 0.37
N ALA A 155 3.51 -8.44 0.35
CA ALA A 155 3.38 -9.28 -0.83
C ALA A 155 1.92 -9.43 -1.27
N THR A 156 1.00 -9.64 -0.32
CA THR A 156 -0.44 -9.69 -0.59
C THR A 156 -0.97 -8.36 -1.10
N GLY A 157 -0.59 -7.23 -0.47
CA GLY A 157 -0.97 -5.89 -0.90
C GLY A 157 -0.49 -5.55 -2.31
N VAL A 158 0.77 -5.88 -2.61
CA VAL A 158 1.33 -5.69 -3.95
C VAL A 158 0.59 -6.54 -4.96
N GLY A 159 0.34 -7.83 -4.69
CA GLY A 159 -0.46 -8.72 -5.53
C GLY A 159 -1.84 -8.15 -5.87
N LEU A 160 -2.53 -7.62 -4.87
CA LEU A 160 -3.82 -6.94 -5.07
C LEU A 160 -3.71 -5.70 -5.93
N GLN A 161 -2.66 -4.89 -5.74
CA GLN A 161 -2.45 -3.71 -6.57
C GLN A 161 -2.26 -4.07 -8.05
N GLN A 162 -1.55 -5.17 -8.36
CA GLN A 162 -1.37 -5.64 -9.75
C GLN A 162 -2.72 -6.01 -10.36
N ILE A 163 -3.55 -6.72 -9.60
CA ILE A 163 -4.87 -7.15 -10.02
C ILE A 163 -5.75 -5.93 -10.26
N THR A 164 -5.80 -4.98 -9.32
CA THR A 164 -6.53 -3.71 -9.45
C THR A 164 -6.08 -2.92 -10.67
N ASN A 165 -4.77 -2.78 -10.89
CA ASN A 165 -4.22 -2.09 -12.07
C ASN A 165 -4.60 -2.78 -13.38
N SER A 166 -4.85 -4.10 -13.35
CA SER A 166 -5.28 -4.86 -14.51
C SER A 166 -6.80 -4.80 -14.74
N MET A 167 -7.61 -4.45 -13.72
CA MET A 167 -9.06 -4.24 -13.82
C MET A 167 -9.44 -2.88 -14.42
N ARG A 168 -8.56 -2.29 -15.25
CA ARG A 168 -8.81 -1.01 -15.90
C ARG A 168 -10.11 -1.05 -16.73
N PRO A 169 -10.92 0.02 -16.67
CA PRO A 169 -12.14 0.11 -17.47
C PRO A 169 -11.84 0.01 -18.96
N LEU A 170 -12.81 -0.49 -19.74
CA LEU A 170 -12.84 -0.47 -21.20
C LEU A 170 -12.71 0.96 -21.74
N THR A 171 -11.49 1.46 -21.74
CA THR A 171 -11.10 2.73 -22.38
C THR A 171 -10.46 2.45 -23.74
N SER A 172 -10.48 1.21 -24.22
CA SER A 172 -9.85 0.79 -25.48
C SER A 172 -10.48 1.42 -26.73
N LYS A 173 -11.77 1.79 -26.72
CA LYS A 173 -12.32 2.68 -27.77
C LYS A 173 -11.86 4.15 -27.66
N PHE A 174 -11.22 4.55 -26.55
CA PHE A 174 -10.76 5.93 -26.28
C PHE A 174 -9.21 6.11 -26.24
N GLY A 175 -8.44 5.11 -26.67
CA GLY A 175 -7.03 5.32 -27.02
C GLY A 175 -6.04 5.54 -25.86
N LEU A 176 -6.31 5.06 -24.65
CA LEU A 176 -5.35 5.19 -23.54
C LEU A 176 -4.31 4.05 -23.52
N ALA A 177 -3.03 4.44 -23.50
CA ALA A 177 -1.89 3.53 -23.60
C ALA A 177 -1.83 2.46 -22.48
N ARG A 178 -1.49 1.23 -22.87
CA ARG A 178 -1.20 0.10 -21.97
C ARG A 178 0.20 0.29 -21.33
N PRO A 179 0.34 0.35 -20.00
CA PRO A 179 1.64 0.27 -19.36
C PRO A 179 2.07 -1.20 -19.28
N ASN A 180 3.17 -1.51 -19.92
CA ASN A 180 3.77 -2.83 -19.98
C ASN A 180 4.81 -2.94 -18.86
N ARG A 181 4.43 -3.36 -17.63
CA ARG A 181 5.40 -3.77 -16.61
C ARG A 181 4.88 -4.87 -15.69
N THR A 182 5.72 -5.88 -15.54
CA THR A 182 5.69 -6.91 -14.50
C THR A 182 5.62 -6.24 -13.13
N PRO A 183 4.75 -6.72 -12.25
CA PRO A 183 4.54 -6.05 -10.98
C PRO A 183 5.64 -6.38 -9.95
N LEU A 184 5.95 -5.39 -9.12
CA LEU A 184 7.06 -5.36 -8.14
C LEU A 184 7.05 -6.59 -7.22
N GLN A 185 8.16 -7.31 -7.13
CA GLN A 185 8.39 -8.30 -6.08
C GLN A 185 9.09 -7.61 -4.91
N ALA A 186 8.55 -7.72 -3.69
CA ALA A 186 9.21 -7.21 -2.49
C ALA A 186 10.47 -8.06 -2.22
N THR A 187 11.64 -7.52 -2.58
CA THR A 187 12.96 -8.10 -2.26
C THR A 187 13.37 -7.73 -0.83
N GLU A 188 14.36 -8.43 -0.25
CA GLU A 188 14.95 -8.01 1.05
C GLU A 188 15.46 -6.56 0.99
N GLU A 189 16.08 -6.18 -0.14
CA GLU A 189 16.53 -4.82 -0.41
C GLU A 189 15.38 -3.80 -0.40
N SER A 190 14.22 -4.14 -0.96
CA SER A 190 13.02 -3.30 -0.88
C SER A 190 12.54 -3.11 0.57
N LEU A 191 12.62 -4.14 1.41
CA LEU A 191 12.22 -4.04 2.82
C LEU A 191 13.17 -3.12 3.62
N ASP A 192 14.46 -3.16 3.33
CA ASP A 192 15.45 -2.26 3.93
C ASP A 192 15.18 -0.81 3.51
N PHE A 193 14.97 -0.55 2.22
CA PHE A 193 14.56 0.78 1.75
C PHE A 193 13.25 1.25 2.39
N ALA A 194 12.28 0.35 2.58
CA ALA A 194 11.01 0.66 3.23
C ALA A 194 11.20 0.99 4.71
N SER A 195 12.08 0.27 5.42
CA SER A 195 12.45 0.59 6.80
C SER A 195 13.12 1.96 6.88
N ASP A 196 14.10 2.22 6.01
CA ASP A 196 14.86 3.46 5.99
C ASP A 196 14.01 4.67 5.65
N LEU A 197 13.15 4.58 4.63
CA LEU A 197 12.21 5.66 4.28
C LEU A 197 11.28 5.97 5.44
N ARG A 198 10.71 4.94 6.10
CA ARG A 198 9.79 5.14 7.23
C ARG A 198 10.49 5.77 8.43
N ASN A 199 11.72 5.37 8.73
CA ASN A 199 12.51 5.95 9.81
C ASN A 199 12.86 7.42 9.52
N GLN A 200 13.29 7.72 8.30
CA GLN A 200 13.60 9.10 7.88
C GLN A 200 12.36 9.99 7.87
N LEU A 201 11.24 9.49 7.33
CA LEU A 201 9.97 10.23 7.33
C LEU A 201 9.43 10.46 8.74
N ALA A 202 9.53 9.48 9.65
CA ALA A 202 9.12 9.68 11.04
C ALA A 202 9.97 10.76 11.75
N ALA A 203 11.29 10.72 11.57
CA ALA A 203 12.20 11.73 12.13
C ALA A 203 11.95 13.12 11.54
N GLU A 204 11.78 13.20 10.21
CA GLU A 204 11.45 14.47 9.54
C GLU A 204 10.09 15.00 9.97
N HIS A 205 9.10 14.12 10.16
CA HIS A 205 7.80 14.50 10.68
C HIS A 205 7.91 15.11 12.08
N GLU A 206 8.70 14.53 13.00
CA GLU A 206 8.95 15.12 14.32
C GLU A 206 9.57 16.51 14.22
N ARG A 207 10.58 16.67 13.35
CA ARG A 207 11.21 17.97 13.06
C ARG A 207 10.17 18.97 12.54
N PHE A 208 9.39 18.56 11.54
CA PHE A 208 8.37 19.36 10.87
C PHE A 208 7.25 19.81 11.82
N MET A 209 6.82 18.93 12.74
CA MET A 209 5.85 19.26 13.78
C MET A 209 6.44 20.21 14.84
N GLY A 210 7.75 20.14 15.09
CA GLY A 210 8.48 21.02 16.00
C GLY A 210 8.63 22.46 15.53
N LEU A 211 8.38 22.76 14.24
CA LEU A 211 8.52 24.11 13.66
C LEU A 211 7.44 25.10 14.11
N GLY A 212 6.41 24.66 14.84
CA GLY A 212 5.34 25.53 15.30
C GLY A 212 4.37 26.00 14.20
N LEU A 213 4.43 25.41 13.01
CA LEU A 213 3.56 25.73 11.87
C LEU A 213 2.07 25.51 12.20
N THR A 214 1.23 26.41 11.71
CA THR A 214 -0.22 26.26 11.73
C THR A 214 -0.67 25.10 10.84
N HIS A 215 -1.92 24.65 11.00
CA HIS A 215 -2.47 23.60 10.13
C HIS A 215 -2.51 24.03 8.65
N ALA A 216 -2.77 25.31 8.39
CA ALA A 216 -2.81 25.84 7.03
C ALA A 216 -1.44 25.79 6.35
N GLU A 217 -0.38 26.14 7.07
CA GLU A 217 1.00 26.11 6.55
C GLU A 217 1.53 24.68 6.41
N ARG A 218 1.09 23.77 7.27
CA ARG A 218 1.60 22.40 7.31
C ARG A 218 0.88 21.45 6.35
N GLY A 219 -0.39 21.72 6.06
CA GLY A 219 -1.28 20.79 5.38
C GLY A 219 -1.62 19.54 6.21
N PRO A 220 -2.39 18.61 5.63
CA PRO A 220 -2.82 17.37 6.29
C PRO A 220 -1.76 16.25 6.28
N VAL A 221 -0.82 16.28 5.33
CA VAL A 221 0.15 15.20 5.10
C VAL A 221 1.54 15.77 4.81
N LEU A 222 2.56 15.09 5.34
CA LEU A 222 3.95 15.17 4.89
C LEU A 222 4.24 13.93 4.04
N GLY A 223 4.53 14.12 2.77
CA GLY A 223 4.86 13.04 1.83
C GLY A 223 6.36 12.90 1.66
N ALA A 224 6.85 11.68 1.47
CA ALA A 224 8.25 11.42 1.19
C ALA A 224 8.44 10.41 0.05
N VAL A 225 9.47 10.66 -0.76
CA VAL A 225 9.92 9.77 -1.81
C VAL A 225 11.41 9.53 -1.68
N MET A 226 11.81 8.28 -1.55
CA MET A 226 13.19 7.83 -1.64
C MET A 226 13.53 7.49 -3.08
N ASP A 227 14.63 8.05 -3.56
CA ASP A 227 15.34 7.50 -4.72
C ASP A 227 16.18 6.30 -4.25
N LYS A 228 15.80 5.07 -4.59
CA LYS A 228 16.49 3.84 -4.15
C LYS A 228 17.89 3.69 -4.72
N LYS A 229 18.21 4.35 -5.84
CA LYS A 229 19.57 4.30 -6.41
C LYS A 229 20.55 5.18 -5.63
N THR A 230 20.06 6.25 -5.01
CA THR A 230 20.91 7.18 -4.26
C THR A 230 20.71 7.12 -2.74
N GLY A 231 19.63 6.49 -2.27
CA GLY A 231 19.19 6.47 -0.87
C GLY A 231 18.65 7.81 -0.38
N LYS A 232 18.58 8.85 -1.23
CA LYS A 232 18.18 10.19 -0.84
C LYS A 232 16.65 10.29 -0.77
N VAL A 233 16.16 10.89 0.32
CA VAL A 233 14.73 11.15 0.54
C VAL A 233 14.40 12.60 0.23
N TYR A 234 13.30 12.77 -0.49
CA TYR A 234 12.73 14.06 -0.89
C TYR A 234 11.35 14.18 -0.24
N TYR A 235 11.04 15.37 0.25
CA TYR A 235 9.80 15.62 0.99
C TYR A 235 8.91 16.59 0.23
N GLY A 236 7.60 16.53 0.50
CA GLY A 236 6.60 17.47 0.01
C GLY A 236 5.53 17.71 1.07
N THR A 237 4.87 18.86 0.99
CA THR A 237 3.71 19.23 1.81
C THR A 237 2.56 19.58 0.88
N ASN A 238 1.30 19.41 1.31
CA ASN A 238 0.16 19.76 0.45
C ASN A 238 0.14 21.25 0.05
N PRO A 239 0.37 22.23 0.95
CA PRO A 239 0.34 23.64 0.55
C PRO A 239 1.41 23.95 -0.50
N GLU A 240 2.62 23.41 -0.35
CA GLU A 240 3.66 23.55 -1.37
C GLU A 240 3.28 22.85 -2.68
N ALA A 241 2.60 21.69 -2.62
CA ALA A 241 2.18 20.96 -3.80
C ALA A 241 1.08 21.69 -4.57
N GLU A 242 0.10 22.28 -3.87
CA GLU A 242 -0.93 23.16 -4.44
C GLU A 242 -0.29 24.38 -5.12
N ASP A 243 0.63 25.06 -4.43
CA ASP A 243 1.34 26.21 -4.99
C ASP A 243 2.21 25.85 -6.19
N PHE A 244 2.85 24.68 -6.14
CA PHE A 244 3.65 24.16 -7.24
C PHE A 244 2.77 23.88 -8.45
N ALA A 245 1.69 23.12 -8.28
CA ALA A 245 0.78 22.70 -9.34
C ALA A 245 0.09 23.87 -10.05
N ARG A 246 -0.06 25.02 -9.38
CA ARG A 246 -0.61 26.25 -9.97
C ARG A 246 0.37 27.01 -10.88
N ASN A 247 1.67 26.93 -10.60
CA ASN A 247 2.65 27.91 -11.11
C ASN A 247 3.87 27.30 -11.79
N ASN A 248 4.03 25.97 -11.78
CA ASN A 248 5.25 25.30 -12.23
C ASN A 248 4.93 24.09 -13.09
N ASP A 249 5.90 23.73 -13.93
CA ASP A 249 5.85 22.52 -14.74
C ASP A 249 6.34 21.31 -13.93
N PHE A 250 5.60 20.20 -14.00
CA PHE A 250 6.06 18.93 -13.48
C PHE A 250 7.11 18.31 -14.41
N HIS A 251 7.95 17.46 -13.84
CA HIS A 251 8.85 16.61 -14.61
C HIS A 251 8.06 15.84 -15.69
N PRO A 252 8.55 15.70 -16.93
CA PRO A 252 7.78 15.10 -18.04
C PRO A 252 7.26 13.69 -17.78
N ALA A 253 7.95 12.92 -16.93
CA ALA A 253 7.51 11.59 -16.49
C ALA A 253 6.17 11.62 -15.70
N LEU A 254 5.79 12.76 -15.12
CA LEU A 254 4.54 12.97 -14.37
C LEU A 254 3.54 13.85 -15.13
N GLN A 255 4.02 14.88 -15.85
CA GLN A 255 3.17 15.90 -16.47
C GLN A 255 2.06 15.28 -17.33
N SER A 256 2.41 14.35 -18.23
CA SER A 256 1.44 13.68 -19.11
C SER A 256 0.35 12.92 -18.36
N ARG A 257 0.68 12.32 -17.20
CA ARG A 257 -0.27 11.59 -16.35
C ARG A 257 -1.21 12.54 -15.64
N ILE A 258 -0.69 13.65 -15.13
CA ILE A 258 -1.48 14.69 -14.46
C ILE A 258 -2.44 15.34 -15.46
N ASP A 259 -1.95 15.72 -16.65
CA ASP A 259 -2.76 16.34 -17.70
C ASP A 259 -3.89 15.42 -18.13
N GLN A 260 -3.59 14.13 -18.33
CA GLN A 260 -4.59 13.13 -18.71
C GLN A 260 -5.68 12.98 -17.63
N LEU A 261 -5.31 12.95 -16.34
CA LEU A 261 -6.29 12.85 -15.25
C LEU A 261 -7.17 14.10 -15.15
N LYS A 262 -6.58 15.29 -15.31
CA LYS A 262 -7.31 16.57 -15.32
C LYS A 262 -8.27 16.67 -16.52
N GLN A 263 -7.84 16.28 -17.72
CA GLN A 263 -8.66 16.30 -18.94
C GLN A 263 -9.87 15.37 -18.84
N ASN A 264 -9.67 14.16 -18.31
CA ASN A 264 -10.73 13.17 -18.22
C ASN A 264 -11.74 13.47 -17.09
N ARG A 265 -11.52 14.53 -16.29
CA ARG A 265 -12.34 14.93 -15.14
C ARG A 265 -12.66 13.76 -14.20
N VAL A 266 -11.80 12.74 -14.16
CA VAL A 266 -12.08 11.53 -13.40
C VAL A 266 -11.75 11.82 -11.94
N ASN A 267 -12.76 12.26 -11.21
CA ASN A 267 -12.71 12.30 -9.77
C ASN A 267 -13.12 10.91 -9.28
N TYR A 268 -12.12 10.06 -9.04
CA TYR A 268 -12.31 8.68 -8.59
C TYR A 268 -12.88 8.59 -7.15
N ASP A 269 -13.05 9.72 -6.47
CA ASP A 269 -13.63 9.81 -5.12
C ASP A 269 -15.12 10.23 -5.13
N GLN A 270 -15.81 10.21 -6.29
CA GLN A 270 -17.26 10.54 -6.40
C GLN A 270 -18.20 9.44 -5.85
N GLY A 271 -17.87 8.86 -4.70
CA GLY A 271 -18.73 8.00 -3.89
C GLY A 271 -19.29 8.67 -2.62
N GLY A 272 -18.92 9.92 -2.36
CA GLY A 272 -19.40 10.70 -1.22
C GLY A 272 -18.39 10.78 -0.07
N VAL A 273 -18.06 12.02 0.29
CA VAL A 273 -17.36 12.45 1.51
C VAL A 273 -15.85 12.14 1.51
N VAL A 274 -15.04 12.89 0.76
CA VAL A 274 -14.10 13.95 1.20
C VAL A 274 -13.42 14.53 -0.06
N ASN A 275 -13.36 15.86 -0.23
CA ASN A 275 -12.57 16.51 -1.30
C ASN A 275 -11.07 16.20 -1.10
N HIS A 276 -10.50 15.30 -1.90
CA HIS A 276 -9.07 14.97 -1.88
C HIS A 276 -8.34 15.53 -3.10
N GLY A 277 -8.29 16.88 -3.22
CA GLY A 277 -7.42 17.65 -4.12
C GLY A 277 -7.53 17.39 -5.63
N GLU A 278 -6.95 18.26 -6.46
CA GLU A 278 -6.75 17.93 -7.88
C GLU A 278 -5.54 17.00 -8.08
N PRO A 279 -5.52 16.20 -9.18
CA PRO A 279 -4.32 15.48 -9.57
C PRO A 279 -3.10 16.42 -9.63
N GLY A 280 -2.04 16.07 -8.89
CA GLY A 280 -0.82 16.86 -8.81
C GLY A 280 -0.65 17.69 -7.53
N GLU A 281 -1.72 17.93 -6.77
CA GLU A 281 -1.71 18.89 -5.65
C GLU A 281 -1.38 18.28 -4.27
N HIS A 282 -0.93 17.03 -4.22
CA HIS A 282 -0.60 16.36 -2.96
C HIS A 282 0.89 16.19 -2.73
N ALA A 283 1.22 16.11 -1.44
CA ALA A 283 2.58 16.08 -0.91
C ALA A 283 3.49 15.03 -1.56
N GLU A 284 2.99 13.81 -1.75
CA GLU A 284 3.74 12.70 -2.37
C GLU A 284 4.07 12.96 -3.84
N VAL A 285 3.20 13.67 -4.57
CA VAL A 285 3.42 13.98 -5.98
C VAL A 285 4.52 15.03 -6.11
N LEU A 286 4.50 16.04 -5.24
CA LEU A 286 5.58 17.02 -5.19
C LEU A 286 6.91 16.38 -4.75
N ALA A 287 6.88 15.48 -3.77
CA ALA A 287 8.06 14.74 -3.33
C ALA A 287 8.68 13.93 -4.47
N LEU A 288 7.86 13.20 -5.25
CA LEU A 288 8.33 12.47 -6.43
C LEU A 288 8.86 13.43 -7.49
N ASN A 289 8.17 14.54 -7.75
CA ASN A 289 8.61 15.53 -8.72
C ASN A 289 10.01 16.08 -8.35
N ARG A 290 10.26 16.39 -7.07
CA ARG A 290 11.57 16.80 -6.57
C ARG A 290 12.63 15.72 -6.75
N ALA A 291 12.30 14.47 -6.49
CA ALA A 291 13.20 13.34 -6.70
C ALA A 291 13.56 13.18 -8.19
N LEU A 292 12.57 13.30 -9.08
CA LEU A 292 12.76 13.23 -10.52
C LEU A 292 13.58 14.41 -11.06
N MET A 293 13.28 15.64 -10.64
CA MET A 293 14.07 16.83 -11.00
C MET A 293 15.52 16.73 -10.51
N ALA A 294 15.76 16.10 -9.35
CA ALA A 294 17.12 15.86 -8.90
C ALA A 294 17.84 14.76 -9.71
N ARG A 295 17.10 13.77 -10.21
CA ARG A 295 17.63 12.68 -11.05
C ARG A 295 17.89 13.13 -12.49
N ASP A 296 17.02 13.98 -13.02
CA ASP A 296 17.06 14.52 -14.37
C ASP A 296 16.78 16.04 -14.34
N PRO A 297 17.80 16.85 -13.96
CA PRO A 297 17.65 18.30 -13.81
C PRO A 297 17.36 19.02 -15.12
N ASP A 298 17.69 18.39 -16.25
CA ASP A 298 17.43 18.91 -17.58
C ASP A 298 15.98 18.66 -18.05
N MET A 299 15.20 17.85 -17.32
CA MET A 299 13.81 17.49 -17.64
C MET A 299 13.65 16.94 -19.07
N LYS A 300 14.58 16.09 -19.51
CA LYS A 300 14.59 15.53 -20.89
C LYS A 300 14.16 14.07 -20.94
N ASN A 301 14.20 13.35 -19.81
CA ASN A 301 13.95 11.93 -19.74
C ASN A 301 12.54 11.63 -19.24
N SER A 302 11.59 11.49 -20.15
CA SER A 302 10.23 11.04 -19.81
C SER A 302 10.13 9.56 -19.44
N ASN A 303 11.19 8.77 -19.66
CA ASN A 303 11.20 7.31 -19.50
C ASN A 303 11.97 6.85 -18.24
N ILE A 304 12.07 7.70 -17.22
CA ILE A 304 12.63 7.29 -15.93
C ILE A 304 11.80 6.14 -15.35
N ASP A 305 12.50 5.12 -14.87
CA ASP A 305 11.87 4.00 -14.20
C ASP A 305 11.35 4.44 -12.82
N LEU A 306 10.04 4.61 -12.70
CA LEU A 306 9.43 4.95 -11.42
C LEU A 306 9.61 3.86 -10.36
N GLY A 307 9.90 2.61 -10.76
CA GLY A 307 10.24 1.53 -9.85
C GLY A 307 11.57 1.73 -9.12
N ASP A 308 12.41 2.69 -9.53
CA ASP A 308 13.59 3.14 -8.80
C ASP A 308 13.24 3.96 -7.54
N PHE A 309 11.97 4.33 -7.37
CA PHE A 309 11.53 5.20 -6.28
C PHE A 309 10.64 4.44 -5.32
N MET A 310 10.69 4.85 -4.05
CA MET A 310 9.80 4.37 -3.00
C MET A 310 9.11 5.54 -2.32
N VAL A 311 7.84 5.39 -1.95
CA VAL A 311 7.03 6.48 -1.41
C VAL A 311 6.27 6.05 -0.15
N ASP A 312 6.07 7.01 0.75
CA ASP A 312 5.19 6.90 1.91
C ASP A 312 4.67 8.28 2.32
N ASN A 313 3.64 8.29 3.16
CA ASN A 313 3.02 9.51 3.65
C ASN A 313 2.78 9.46 5.15
N TYR A 314 2.98 10.58 5.83
CA TYR A 314 2.75 10.72 7.26
C TYR A 314 1.74 11.82 7.55
N LYS A 315 0.74 11.51 8.40
CA LYS A 315 -0.31 12.45 8.80
C LYS A 315 0.27 13.57 9.65
N SER A 316 0.10 14.82 9.24
CA SER A 316 0.57 16.02 9.95
C SER A 316 -0.57 16.78 10.68
N ALA A 317 -1.76 16.18 10.79
CA ALA A 317 -2.90 16.73 11.50
C ALA A 317 -2.87 16.44 13.02
N LYS A 318 -3.14 17.46 13.84
CA LYS A 318 -3.06 17.45 15.33
C LYS A 318 -4.17 16.67 16.06
N LYS A 319 -4.89 15.73 15.43
CA LYS A 319 -5.96 15.01 16.16
C LYS A 319 -5.34 13.92 17.06
N PRO A 320 -5.72 13.83 18.35
CA PRO A 320 -5.03 13.02 19.37
C PRO A 320 -4.99 11.50 19.11
N ASN A 321 -5.81 10.98 18.17
CA ASN A 321 -5.90 9.55 17.85
C ASN A 321 -5.56 9.23 16.38
N HIS A 322 -4.88 10.15 15.66
CA HIS A 322 -4.68 10.03 14.21
C HIS A 322 -3.24 10.30 13.76
N THR A 323 -2.23 9.98 14.58
CA THR A 323 -0.83 10.00 14.18
C THR A 323 -0.47 8.71 13.43
N GLY A 324 0.34 8.82 12.37
CA GLY A 324 0.87 7.66 11.66
C GLY A 324 0.88 7.80 10.14
N PHE A 325 1.31 6.73 9.49
CA PHE A 325 1.35 6.63 8.03
C PHE A 325 -0.07 6.61 7.44
N VAL A 326 -0.24 7.16 6.23
CA VAL A 326 -1.56 7.34 5.59
C VAL A 326 -1.50 6.95 4.14
N ARG A 327 -2.55 6.32 3.60
CA ARG A 327 -2.58 5.94 2.19
C ARG A 327 -2.69 7.14 1.25
N CYS A 328 -2.09 7.04 0.08
CA CYS A 328 -2.35 7.91 -1.06
C CYS A 328 -3.84 7.89 -1.44
N CYS A 329 -4.36 9.02 -1.92
CA CYS A 329 -5.68 9.05 -2.53
C CYS A 329 -5.66 8.41 -3.93
N SER A 330 -6.85 8.13 -4.46
CA SER A 330 -7.03 7.50 -5.77
C SER A 330 -6.40 8.31 -6.92
N ASN A 331 -6.40 9.65 -6.84
CA ASN A 331 -5.75 10.53 -7.81
C ASN A 331 -4.22 10.36 -7.79
N CYS A 332 -3.61 10.36 -6.61
CA CYS A 332 -2.16 10.24 -6.45
C CYS A 332 -1.65 8.86 -6.86
N MET A 333 -2.39 7.80 -6.54
CA MET A 333 -2.03 6.42 -6.94
C MET A 333 -1.88 6.28 -8.46
N GLN A 334 -2.65 7.03 -9.25
CA GLN A 334 -2.54 7.01 -10.71
C GLN A 334 -1.35 7.80 -11.23
N VAL A 335 -1.09 8.98 -10.66
CA VAL A 335 0.10 9.78 -11.03
C VAL A 335 1.36 8.99 -10.73
N LEU A 336 1.41 8.36 -9.56
CA LEU A 336 2.58 7.67 -9.02
C LEU A 336 2.65 6.19 -9.43
N GLN A 337 1.82 5.76 -10.38
CA GLN A 337 1.78 4.37 -10.84
C GLN A 337 3.18 3.88 -11.26
N GLY A 338 3.66 2.81 -10.62
CA GLY A 338 4.99 2.24 -10.87
C GLY A 338 6.04 2.64 -9.84
N VAL A 339 5.76 3.61 -8.96
CA VAL A 339 6.54 3.84 -7.73
C VAL A 339 6.23 2.72 -6.73
N GLU A 340 7.23 2.30 -5.96
CA GLU A 340 7.06 1.29 -4.92
C GLU A 340 6.57 1.89 -3.60
N GLY A 341 5.72 1.17 -2.87
CA GLY A 341 5.29 1.58 -1.53
C GLY A 341 6.15 0.98 -0.43
N SER A 342 6.39 1.76 0.62
CA SER A 342 7.00 1.24 1.87
C SER A 342 6.04 0.43 2.76
N GLY A 343 4.76 0.33 2.40
CA GLY A 343 3.77 -0.61 2.96
C GLY A 343 2.71 -0.06 3.91
N ARG A 344 2.91 1.08 4.61
CA ARG A 344 1.93 1.58 5.61
C ARG A 344 1.07 2.76 5.15
N GLY A 345 1.53 3.52 4.16
CA GLY A 345 0.85 4.68 3.58
C GLY A 345 0.85 4.70 2.05
N TRP A 346 1.04 3.52 1.44
CA TRP A 346 0.95 3.28 0.01
C TRP A 346 -0.13 2.24 -0.28
#